data_AF-A0A4Y0BJC3-F1
#
_entry.id   AF-A0A4Y0BJC3-F1
#
_cell.length_a   1.000
_cell.length_b   1.000
_cell.length_c   1.000
_cell.angle_alpha   90.00
_cell.angle_beta   90.00
_cell.angle_gamma   90.00
#
_symmetry.space_group_name_H-M   'P 1'
#
loop_
_entity.id
_entity.type
_entity.pdbx_description
1 polymer ?
#
loop_
_entity_poly.entity_id
_entity_poly.type
_entity_poly.pdbx_seq_one_letter_code
_entity_poly.pdbx_strand_id
1 'polypeptide(L)'
;MMFRGVNRSQWSLALISIVWWTVSSVVALELGESCVNPVGEPGKCILFRECKPIVDIYNKPINTHEDTEFLMQSRCGLLQRKTLVCCAASSQRSSLPEL
;
A
#
# COMPACT_ATOMS: atom_id res chain seq x y z
N MET A 1 -53.10 9.90 -14.30
CA MET A 1 -51.75 9.80 -14.90
C MET A 1 -51.18 8.44 -14.53
N MET A 2 -50.62 7.74 -15.53
CA MET A 2 -50.28 6.32 -15.53
C MET A 2 -49.35 5.86 -14.39
N PHE A 3 -49.65 4.67 -13.87
CA PHE A 3 -48.74 3.78 -13.19
C PHE A 3 -47.50 3.47 -14.06
N ARG A 4 -46.29 3.68 -13.55
CA ARG A 4 -45.07 3.00 -14.01
C ARG A 4 -44.29 2.55 -12.78
N GLY A 5 -44.27 1.24 -12.57
CA GLY A 5 -43.65 0.60 -11.42
C GLY A 5 -42.17 0.98 -11.29
N VAL A 6 -41.78 1.37 -10.08
CA VAL A 6 -40.37 1.49 -9.69
C VAL A 6 -39.74 0.10 -9.81
N ASN A 7 -38.94 -0.05 -10.86
CA ASN A 7 -38.41 -1.34 -11.28
C ASN A 7 -37.23 -1.74 -10.39
N ARG A 8 -37.33 -2.89 -9.70
CA ARG A 8 -36.30 -3.43 -8.78
C ARG A 8 -34.90 -3.55 -9.43
N SER A 9 -34.87 -3.67 -10.76
CA SER A 9 -33.68 -3.72 -11.61
C SER A 9 -32.89 -2.41 -11.69
N GLN A 10 -33.53 -1.25 -11.49
CA GLN A 10 -32.85 0.06 -11.60
C GLN A 10 -31.99 0.37 -10.37
N TRP A 11 -32.41 -0.11 -9.19
CA TRP A 11 -31.60 -0.09 -7.98
C TRP A 11 -30.40 -1.03 -8.08
N SER A 12 -30.55 -2.18 -8.75
CA SER A 12 -29.47 -3.16 -8.95
C SER A 12 -28.31 -2.56 -9.74
N LEU A 13 -28.58 -1.84 -10.83
CA LEU A 13 -27.55 -1.23 -11.66
C LEU A 13 -26.79 -0.09 -10.95
N ALA A 14 -27.50 0.69 -10.13
CA ALA A 14 -26.90 1.74 -9.31
C ALA A 14 -26.02 1.16 -8.19
N LEU A 15 -26.40 0.03 -7.59
CA LEU A 15 -25.57 -0.67 -6.61
C LEU A 15 -24.33 -1.30 -7.27
N ILE A 16 -24.47 -1.86 -8.48
CA ILE A 16 -23.36 -2.42 -9.26
C ILE A 16 -22.33 -1.34 -9.62
N SER A 17 -22.76 -0.13 -10.01
CA SER A 17 -21.84 0.98 -10.30
C SER A 17 -21.12 1.49 -9.06
N ILE A 18 -21.81 1.60 -7.92
CA ILE A 18 -21.20 2.03 -6.64
C ILE A 18 -20.18 1.00 -6.15
N VAL A 19 -20.47 -0.30 -6.28
CA VAL A 19 -19.54 -1.38 -5.89
C VAL A 19 -18.31 -1.44 -6.80
N TRP A 20 -18.41 -1.04 -8.08
CA TRP A 20 -17.25 -0.96 -8.98
C TRP A 20 -16.31 0.20 -8.66
N TRP A 21 -16.82 1.28 -8.05
CA TRP A 21 -16.05 2.46 -7.69
C TRP A 21 -15.28 2.31 -6.36
N THR A 22 -15.67 1.38 -5.48
CA THR A 22 -15.02 1.22 -4.16
C THR A 22 -13.79 0.32 -4.18
N VAL A 23 -13.47 -0.33 -5.30
CA VAL A 23 -12.22 -1.09 -5.45
C VAL A 23 -11.08 -0.13 -5.76
N SER A 24 -10.72 0.72 -4.77
CA SER A 24 -9.39 1.32 -4.76
C SER A 24 -8.39 0.18 -4.61
N SER A 25 -7.83 -0.24 -5.75
CA SER A 25 -6.85 -1.32 -5.80
C SER A 25 -5.65 -0.93 -4.94
N VAL A 26 -5.46 -1.64 -3.82
CA VAL A 26 -4.15 -1.68 -3.17
C VAL A 26 -3.23 -2.33 -4.18
N VAL A 27 -2.46 -1.51 -4.91
CA VAL A 27 -1.48 -2.01 -5.87
C VAL A 27 -0.38 -2.67 -5.04
N ALA A 28 -0.24 -3.98 -5.18
CA ALA A 28 0.91 -4.69 -4.65
C ALA A 28 2.05 -4.51 -5.66
N LEU A 29 3.10 -3.79 -5.26
CA LEU A 29 4.32 -3.61 -6.02
C LEU A 29 5.25 -4.82 -5.89
N GLU A 30 6.02 -5.07 -6.94
CA GLU A 30 7.09 -6.06 -6.96
C GLU A 30 8.40 -5.50 -6.38
N LEU A 31 9.37 -6.38 -6.15
CA LEU A 31 10.69 -6.00 -5.65
C LEU A 31 11.40 -5.08 -6.65
N GLY A 32 11.86 -3.90 -6.19
CA GLY A 32 12.61 -2.93 -7.00
C GLY A 32 11.75 -1.92 -7.75
N GLU A 33 10.42 -2.02 -7.69
CA GLU A 33 9.52 -1.03 -8.29
C GLU A 33 9.59 0.32 -7.55
N SER A 34 9.37 1.40 -8.30
CA SER A 34 9.35 2.76 -7.75
C SER A 34 8.09 2.99 -6.93
N CYS A 35 8.23 3.62 -5.77
CA CYS A 35 7.13 3.89 -4.84
C CYS A 35 7.31 5.26 -4.17
N VAL A 36 6.27 5.73 -3.50
CA VAL A 36 6.31 6.92 -2.64
C VAL A 36 5.95 6.47 -1.22
N ASN A 37 6.80 6.79 -0.24
CA ASN A 37 6.57 6.39 1.14
C ASN A 37 5.44 7.24 1.79
N PRO A 38 4.96 6.90 3.00
CA PRO A 38 3.85 7.63 3.62
C PRO A 38 4.12 9.12 3.91
N VAL A 39 5.38 9.53 3.94
CA VAL A 39 5.79 10.94 4.12
C VAL A 39 6.00 11.67 2.79
N GLY A 40 5.73 11.04 1.66
CA GLY A 40 5.79 11.66 0.33
C GLY A 40 7.16 11.58 -0.36
N GLU A 41 8.10 10.80 0.18
CA GLU A 41 9.45 10.68 -0.40
C GLU A 41 9.51 9.54 -1.43
N PRO A 42 10.19 9.76 -2.58
CA PRO A 42 10.38 8.71 -3.58
C PRO A 42 11.35 7.63 -3.09
N GLY A 43 11.04 6.39 -3.44
CA GLY A 43 11.79 5.22 -2.99
C GLY A 43 11.61 4.00 -3.87
N LYS A 44 12.08 2.86 -3.36
CA LYS A 44 11.91 1.54 -3.98
C LYS A 44 11.22 0.57 -3.05
N CYS A 45 10.41 -0.33 -3.62
CA CYS A 45 9.78 -1.42 -2.90
C CYS A 45 10.82 -2.53 -2.66
N ILE A 46 11.37 -2.61 -1.44
CA ILE A 46 12.45 -3.54 -1.09
C ILE A 46 12.08 -4.41 0.12
N LEU A 47 12.89 -5.40 0.44
CA LEU A 47 12.66 -6.24 1.62
C LEU A 47 12.67 -5.39 2.91
N PHE A 48 11.71 -5.65 3.79
CA PHE A 48 11.60 -4.98 5.11
C PHE A 48 12.95 -4.89 5.84
N ARG A 49 13.73 -5.98 5.83
CA ARG A 49 15.02 -6.09 6.53
C ARG A 49 16.15 -5.24 5.93
N GLU A 50 15.99 -4.77 4.69
CA GLU A 50 16.98 -3.97 3.96
C GLU A 50 16.75 -2.46 4.13
N CYS A 51 15.57 -2.05 4.59
CA CYS A 51 15.26 -0.66 4.85
C CYS A 51 15.57 -0.27 6.29
N LYS A 52 16.72 0.39 6.50
CA LYS A 52 17.19 0.73 7.85
C LYS A 52 16.18 1.57 8.67
N PRO A 53 15.55 2.64 8.15
CA PRO A 53 14.58 3.43 8.92
C PRO A 53 13.39 2.60 9.42
N ILE A 54 12.89 1.72 8.57
CA ILE A 54 11.76 0.83 8.90
C ILE A 54 12.16 -0.16 10.00
N VAL A 55 13.35 -0.75 9.90
CA VAL A 55 13.89 -1.65 10.92
C VAL A 55 14.13 -0.92 12.24
N ASP A 56 14.65 0.31 12.19
CA ASP A 56 14.92 1.13 13.37
C ASP A 56 13.62 1.51 14.10
N ILE A 57 12.54 1.82 13.36
CA ILE A 57 11.21 2.06 13.94
C ILE A 57 10.66 0.77 14.57
N TYR A 58 10.69 -0.34 13.85
CA TYR A 58 10.16 -1.62 14.34
C TYR A 58 10.85 -2.10 15.62
N ASN A 59 12.16 -1.86 15.75
CA ASN A 59 12.96 -2.28 16.90
C ASN A 59 12.90 -1.32 18.09
N LYS A 60 12.10 -0.24 18.04
CA LYS A 60 11.92 0.64 19.20
C LYS A 60 11.41 -0.17 20.40
N PRO A 61 11.91 0.11 21.63
CA PRO A 61 11.48 -0.62 22.83
C PRO A 61 10.00 -0.39 23.14
N ILE A 62 9.47 0.78 22.76
CA ILE A 62 8.06 1.14 22.87
C ILE A 62 7.68 1.73 21.51
N ASN A 63 6.72 1.10 20.84
CA ASN A 63 6.17 1.59 19.57
C ASN A 63 4.93 2.45 19.85
N THR A 64 4.85 3.62 19.23
CA THR A 64 3.64 4.46 19.27
C THR A 64 2.60 3.96 18.26
N HIS A 65 1.39 4.53 18.32
CA HIS A 65 0.38 4.30 17.29
C HIS A 65 0.88 4.76 15.91
N GLU A 66 1.52 5.93 15.87
CA GLU A 66 2.12 6.50 14.67
C GLU A 66 3.21 5.61 14.08
N ASP A 67 4.06 5.00 14.93
CA ASP A 67 5.06 4.02 14.47
C ASP A 67 4.39 2.83 13.78
N THR A 68 3.32 2.31 14.39
CA THR A 68 2.58 1.16 13.86
C THR A 68 1.89 1.50 12.53
N GLU A 69 1.25 2.66 12.46
CA GLU A 69 0.62 3.14 11.23
C GLU A 69 1.64 3.36 10.11
N PHE A 70 2.77 3.99 10.42
CA PHE A 70 3.83 4.21 9.45
C PHE A 70 4.39 2.90 8.89
N LEU A 71 4.63 1.90 9.75
CA LEU A 71 5.07 0.57 9.33
C LEU A 71 4.05 -0.13 8.42
N MET A 72 2.76 0.01 8.73
CA MET A 72 1.67 -0.60 7.95
C MET A 72 1.50 0.09 6.59
N GLN A 73 1.50 1.41 6.56
CA GLN A 73 1.38 2.22 5.34
C GLN A 73 2.63 2.12 4.44
N SER A 74 3.79 1.82 5.03
CA SER A 74 5.02 1.60 4.25
C SER A 74 5.02 0.29 3.48
N ARG A 75 4.08 -0.63 3.71
CA ARG A 75 4.01 -1.91 2.99
C ARG A 75 3.62 -1.69 1.53
N CYS A 76 4.46 -2.14 0.61
CA CYS A 76 4.22 -2.02 -0.82
C CYS A 76 3.94 -3.36 -1.49
N GLY A 77 4.34 -4.50 -0.90
CA GLY A 77 4.16 -5.81 -1.54
C GLY A 77 4.58 -7.00 -0.68
N LEU A 78 4.60 -8.17 -1.31
CA LEU A 78 4.98 -9.45 -0.71
C LEU A 78 5.81 -10.28 -1.70
N LEU A 79 7.01 -10.69 -1.31
CA LEU A 79 7.88 -11.58 -2.09
C LEU A 79 8.17 -12.85 -1.28
N GLN A 80 7.74 -14.01 -1.75
CA GLN A 80 8.02 -15.31 -1.09
C GLN A 80 7.71 -15.31 0.42
N ARG A 81 6.52 -14.80 0.80
CA ARG A 81 6.08 -14.60 2.20
C ARG A 81 6.88 -13.57 3.01
N LYS A 82 7.82 -12.85 2.40
CA LYS A 82 8.53 -11.72 3.02
C LYS A 82 7.84 -10.42 2.65
N THR A 83 7.62 -9.56 3.65
CA THR A 83 7.02 -8.24 3.44
C THR A 83 8.00 -7.32 2.71
N LEU A 84 7.50 -6.64 1.69
CA LEU A 84 8.19 -5.55 1.02
C LEU A 84 7.67 -4.21 1.57
N VAL A 85 8.57 -3.23 1.66
CA VAL A 85 8.28 -1.88 2.13
C VAL A 85 8.86 -0.84 1.18
N CYS A 86 8.17 0.29 1.06
CA CYS A 86 8.67 1.44 0.32
C CYS A 86 9.78 2.13 1.13
N CYS A 87 11.00 2.06 0.64
CA CYS A 87 12.16 2.66 1.30
C CYS A 87 12.72 3.82 0.49
N ALA A 88 12.85 5.00 1.12
CA ALA A 88 13.43 6.18 0.49
C ALA A 88 14.83 5.88 -0.04
N ALA A 89 15.16 6.33 -1.26
CA ALA A 89 16.41 5.99 -1.95
C ALA A 89 17.68 6.33 -1.14
N SER A 90 17.63 7.40 -0.35
CA SER A 90 18.72 7.83 0.55
C SER A 90 18.96 6.91 1.74
N SER A 91 18.01 6.02 2.06
CA SER A 91 17.98 5.21 3.27
C SER A 91 18.14 3.71 3.03
N GLN A 92 18.40 3.31 1.78
CA GLN A 92 18.58 1.91 1.41
C GLN A 92 19.99 1.44 1.73
N ARG A 93 20.11 0.22 2.25
CA ARG A 93 21.41 -0.39 2.55
C ARG A 93 22.06 -0.96 1.29
N SER A 94 22.38 -0.10 0.32
CA SER A 94 23.27 -0.38 -0.83
C SER A 94 23.01 -1.67 -1.65
N SER A 95 21.87 -2.34 -1.49
CA SER A 95 21.66 -3.70 -2.03
C SER A 95 20.85 -3.76 -3.31
N LEU A 96 20.49 -2.62 -3.92
CA LEU A 96 19.84 -2.65 -5.24
C LEU A 96 20.92 -2.78 -6.32
N PRO A 97 20.99 -3.90 -7.07
CA PRO A 97 21.83 -3.95 -8.26
C PRO A 97 21.23 -2.97 -9.27
N GLU A 98 22.00 -1.97 -9.67
CA GLU A 98 21.75 -1.23 -10.91
C GLU A 98 21.81 -2.24 -12.07
N LEU A 99 20.69 -2.40 -12.79
CA LEU A 99 20.57 -3.23 -14.00
C LEU A 99 20.09 -2.33 -15.13
#